data_AF-A0A1X9NED8-F1
#
_entry.id   AF-A0A1X9NED8-F1
#
_cell.length_a   1.000
_cell.length_b   1.000
_cell.length_c   1.000
_cell.angle_alpha   90.00
_cell.angle_beta   90.00
_cell.angle_gamma   90.00
#
_symmetry.space_group_name_H-M   'P 1'
#
loop_
_entity.id
_entity.type
_entity.pdbx_description
1 polymer ?
#
loop_
_entity_poly.entity_id
_entity_poly.type
_entity_poly.pdbx_seq_one_letter_code
_entity_poly.pdbx_strand_id
1 'polypeptide(L)'
;MFNQLLSYKFVTILPFIALLISALIYQVNKTTTPAVLSEQLEIKTVTSLAIAGDRMPMKHRVDGEIAVDKPLQLLLQFSLSAGQMVALDFVDSEQFQINQTTNTVYSTDDQGRVTITLHLTPLVAGKIYIKFLASTTDGEQLRSFSIPLRVKDNEGLVPVTEYSPKPRVNLPVKGTY
;
A
#
# COMPACT_ATOMS: atom_id res chain seq x y z
N MET A 1 14.28 81.14 21.68
CA MET A 1 14.88 79.78 21.62
C MET A 1 15.33 79.53 20.18
N PHE A 2 16.39 78.73 20.06
CA PHE A 2 17.33 78.58 18.94
C PHE A 2 16.78 78.11 17.57
N ASN A 3 17.38 78.69 16.51
CA ASN A 3 17.80 78.18 15.19
C ASN A 3 17.32 76.82 14.66
N GLN A 4 17.13 76.73 13.32
CA GLN A 4 17.81 75.84 12.33
C GLN A 4 17.09 76.03 10.97
N LEU A 5 17.58 76.74 9.94
CA LEU A 5 18.77 76.62 9.06
C LEU A 5 18.90 75.29 8.28
N LEU A 6 19.03 75.48 6.95
CA LEU A 6 19.68 74.64 5.92
C LEU A 6 18.87 73.43 5.43
N SER A 7 18.28 73.43 4.22
CA SER A 7 18.94 73.44 2.89
C SER A 7 20.05 72.40 2.78
N TYR A 8 19.85 71.34 1.99
CA TYR A 8 20.86 70.89 1.01
C TYR A 8 20.23 69.93 0.00
N LYS A 9 20.50 70.23 -1.28
CA LYS A 9 20.37 69.36 -2.45
C LYS A 9 21.46 68.27 -2.41
N PHE A 10 21.53 67.47 -3.48
CA PHE A 10 22.50 66.40 -3.82
C PHE A 10 21.93 64.98 -3.54
N VAL A 11 21.99 63.98 -4.41
CA VAL A 11 22.49 63.84 -5.79
C VAL A 11 21.96 62.51 -6.34
N THR A 12 21.71 62.49 -7.64
CA THR A 12 21.35 61.32 -8.44
C THR A 12 22.59 60.44 -8.66
N ILE A 13 22.76 59.31 -7.95
CA ILE A 13 23.67 58.21 -8.36
C ILE A 13 23.10 56.87 -7.86
N LEU A 14 22.84 55.96 -8.81
CA LEU A 14 22.82 54.48 -8.81
C LEU A 14 22.54 53.71 -7.50
N PRO A 15 21.80 52.58 -7.61
CA PRO A 15 22.53 51.31 -7.61
C PRO A 15 22.02 50.30 -8.65
N PHE A 16 22.80 50.16 -9.72
CA PHE A 16 22.88 48.96 -10.56
C PHE A 16 23.83 47.91 -9.92
N ILE A 17 23.82 47.82 -8.59
CA ILE A 17 24.71 46.96 -7.79
C ILE A 17 23.87 46.22 -6.74
N ALA A 18 22.89 45.45 -7.22
CA ALA A 18 22.14 44.49 -6.41
C ALA A 18 22.10 43.11 -7.09
N LEU A 19 23.15 42.79 -7.88
CA LEU A 19 23.23 41.55 -8.65
C LEU A 19 24.57 40.82 -8.50
N LEU A 20 25.26 41.00 -7.35
CA LEU A 20 26.61 40.43 -7.14
C LEU A 20 26.87 39.86 -5.73
N ILE A 21 25.83 39.57 -4.93
CA ILE A 21 26.00 38.93 -3.60
C ILE A 21 25.33 37.53 -3.51
N SER A 22 24.57 37.09 -4.52
CA SER A 22 23.88 35.79 -4.46
C SER A 22 24.75 34.57 -4.79
N ALA A 23 26.04 34.74 -5.13
CA ALA A 23 26.90 33.66 -5.61
C ALA A 23 27.92 33.11 -4.58
N LEU A 24 27.89 33.57 -3.32
CA LEU A 24 28.90 33.18 -2.32
C LEU A 24 28.33 32.53 -1.03
N ILE A 25 27.16 31.89 -1.10
CA ILE A 25 26.66 31.00 -0.03
C ILE A 25 26.59 29.54 -0.50
N TYR A 26 26.96 29.24 -1.76
CA TYR A 26 26.79 27.91 -2.34
C TYR A 26 27.98 26.95 -2.17
N GLN A 27 29.05 27.32 -1.44
CA GLN A 27 30.31 26.54 -1.46
C GLN A 27 30.96 26.26 -0.08
N VAL A 28 30.23 26.28 1.03
CA VAL A 28 30.74 25.73 2.31
C VAL A 28 29.62 25.00 3.06
N ASN A 29 29.31 23.78 2.61
CA ASN A 29 28.79 22.69 3.45
C ASN A 29 28.82 21.38 2.64
N LYS A 30 30.01 21.01 2.17
CA LYS A 30 30.31 19.63 1.77
C LYS A 30 31.02 18.95 2.93
N THR A 31 30.26 18.51 3.92
CA THR A 31 30.75 17.52 4.87
C THR A 31 29.59 16.69 5.39
N THR A 32 29.63 15.42 5.01
CA THR A 32 29.03 14.29 5.72
C THR A 32 27.50 14.23 5.72
N THR A 33 26.93 13.88 4.57
CA THR A 33 25.61 13.24 4.52
C THR A 33 25.76 11.83 5.10
N PRO A 34 25.14 11.48 6.24
CA PRO A 34 25.00 10.06 6.58
C PRO A 34 24.18 9.41 5.47
N ALA A 35 24.69 8.30 4.92
CA ALA A 35 23.96 7.45 4.00
C ALA A 35 22.74 6.90 4.74
N VAL A 36 21.63 7.64 4.67
CA VAL A 36 20.31 7.08 4.92
C VAL A 36 20.08 6.14 3.74
N LEU A 37 20.31 4.85 3.99
CA LEU A 37 19.77 3.79 3.15
C LEU A 37 18.27 4.10 3.04
N SER A 38 17.89 4.68 1.90
CA SER A 38 16.51 4.67 1.50
C SER A 38 16.24 3.20 1.20
N GLU A 39 15.77 2.46 2.20
CA GLU A 39 15.04 1.22 1.99
C GLU A 39 13.84 1.61 1.15
N GLN A 40 14.07 1.66 -0.16
CA GLN A 40 13.07 1.69 -1.18
C GLN A 40 12.32 0.39 -0.97
N LEU A 41 11.25 0.44 -0.17
CA LEU A 41 10.34 -0.67 0.05
C LEU A 41 9.96 -1.14 -1.35
N GLU A 42 10.55 -2.27 -1.74
CA GLU A 42 10.25 -2.93 -2.98
C GLU A 42 8.79 -3.36 -2.82
N ILE A 43 7.87 -2.58 -3.38
CA ILE A 43 6.46 -2.92 -3.43
C ILE A 43 6.40 -4.18 -4.29
N LYS A 44 6.48 -5.33 -3.62
CA LYS A 44 6.45 -6.64 -4.23
C LYS A 44 5.06 -6.79 -4.85
N THR A 45 4.99 -6.50 -6.14
CA THR A 45 3.80 -6.77 -6.94
C THR A 45 3.67 -8.29 -7.01
N VAL A 46 2.91 -8.89 -6.09
CA VAL A 46 2.59 -10.30 -6.16
C VAL A 46 1.53 -10.45 -7.25
N THR A 47 1.99 -10.67 -8.47
CA THR A 47 1.10 -11.03 -9.58
C THR A 47 0.59 -12.44 -9.30
N SER A 48 -0.66 -12.58 -8.88
CA SER A 48 -1.35 -13.87 -8.95
C SER A 48 -1.37 -14.31 -10.41
N LEU A 49 -0.78 -15.47 -10.72
CA LEU A 49 -0.79 -16.02 -12.07
C LEU A 49 -2.24 -16.16 -12.54
N ALA A 50 -2.61 -15.40 -13.59
CA ALA A 50 -3.84 -15.62 -14.31
C ALA A 50 -3.73 -16.97 -15.04
N ILE A 51 -4.63 -17.90 -14.72
CA ILE A 51 -4.73 -19.19 -15.42
C ILE A 51 -5.45 -18.91 -16.74
N ALA A 52 -4.94 -19.37 -17.89
CA ALA A 52 -5.62 -19.19 -19.17
C ALA A 52 -7.07 -19.72 -19.09
N GLY A 53 -8.04 -18.86 -19.43
CA GLY A 53 -9.47 -19.12 -19.20
C GLY A 53 -10.06 -18.41 -17.97
N ASP A 54 -9.28 -17.57 -17.30
CA ASP A 54 -9.75 -16.79 -16.16
C ASP A 54 -10.84 -15.80 -16.56
N ARG A 55 -12.07 -16.03 -16.08
CA ARG A 55 -13.21 -15.16 -16.40
C ARG A 55 -13.17 -13.83 -15.65
N MET A 56 -12.40 -13.75 -14.57
CA MET A 56 -12.26 -12.55 -13.74
C MET A 56 -10.81 -12.39 -13.30
N PRO A 57 -9.91 -11.92 -14.18
CA PRO A 57 -8.53 -11.62 -13.83
C PRO A 57 -8.47 -10.47 -12.83
N MET A 58 -7.63 -10.63 -11.81
CA MET A 58 -7.41 -9.63 -10.76
C MET A 58 -5.91 -9.50 -10.48
N LYS A 59 -5.45 -8.25 -10.36
CA LYS A 59 -4.12 -7.90 -9.83
C LYS A 59 -4.31 -7.20 -8.50
N HIS A 60 -3.35 -7.35 -7.60
CA HIS A 60 -3.36 -6.64 -6.32
C HIS A 60 -2.04 -5.96 -6.01
N ARG A 61 -2.12 -4.89 -5.22
CA ARG A 61 -0.98 -4.16 -4.66
C ARG A 61 -1.27 -3.81 -3.21
N VAL A 62 -0.25 -3.89 -2.36
CA VAL A 62 -0.33 -3.51 -0.95
C VAL A 62 0.55 -2.28 -0.77
N ASP A 63 -0.03 -1.20 -0.27
CA ASP A 63 0.66 0.05 0.04
C ASP A 63 0.60 0.33 1.55
N GLY A 64 1.73 0.74 2.12
CA GLY A 64 1.87 0.98 3.55
C GLY A 64 2.70 -0.10 4.25
N GLU A 65 2.87 0.09 5.56
CA GLU A 65 3.62 -0.84 6.41
C GLU A 65 2.75 -2.04 6.80
N ILE A 66 3.24 -3.27 6.54
CA ILE A 66 2.54 -4.50 6.90
C ILE A 66 2.96 -4.93 8.32
N ALA A 67 2.38 -4.29 9.33
CA ALA A 67 2.60 -4.57 10.74
C ALA A 67 1.29 -4.57 11.54
N VAL A 68 1.31 -5.18 12.72
CA VAL A 68 0.18 -5.17 13.66
C VAL A 68 -0.21 -3.74 14.01
N ASP A 69 -1.51 -3.48 14.06
CA ASP A 69 -2.13 -2.18 14.38
C ASP A 69 -1.75 -1.02 13.45
N LYS A 70 -1.09 -1.31 12.32
CA LYS A 70 -0.79 -0.31 11.28
C LYS A 70 -1.82 -0.38 10.15
N PRO A 71 -2.54 0.70 9.85
CA PRO A 71 -3.45 0.72 8.72
C PRO A 71 -2.66 0.67 7.41
N LEU A 72 -3.15 -0.13 6.46
CA LEU A 72 -2.57 -0.27 5.13
C LEU A 72 -3.66 -0.24 4.05
N GLN A 73 -3.24 -0.02 2.81
CA GLN A 73 -4.13 -0.01 1.64
C GLN A 73 -3.89 -1.23 0.78
N LEU A 74 -4.97 -1.96 0.47
CA LEU A 74 -4.96 -3.05 -0.50
C LEU A 74 -5.74 -2.62 -1.74
N LEU A 75 -5.02 -2.44 -2.84
CA LEU A 75 -5.60 -2.09 -4.13
C LEU A 75 -5.86 -3.38 -4.91
N LEU A 76 -7.09 -3.55 -5.37
CA LEU A 76 -7.52 -4.64 -6.24
C LEU A 76 -7.90 -4.05 -7.60
N GLN A 77 -7.28 -4.55 -8.66
CA GLN A 77 -7.58 -4.14 -10.02
C GLN A 77 -8.16 -5.34 -10.78
N PHE A 78 -9.43 -5.26 -11.13
CA PHE A 78 -10.10 -6.26 -11.96
C PHE A 78 -10.08 -5.84 -13.43
N SER A 79 -10.13 -6.81 -14.33
CA SER A 79 -10.40 -6.59 -15.75
C SER A 79 -11.58 -7.46 -16.18
N LEU A 80 -12.67 -6.80 -16.56
CA LEU A 80 -14.00 -7.33 -16.84
C LEU A 80 -14.52 -6.73 -18.17
N SER A 81 -15.76 -7.02 -18.55
CA SER A 81 -16.41 -6.32 -19.67
C SER A 81 -16.70 -4.86 -19.29
N ALA A 82 -16.62 -3.94 -20.27
CA ALA A 82 -16.96 -2.53 -20.06
C ALA A 82 -18.40 -2.37 -19.55
N GLY A 83 -18.58 -1.51 -18.53
CA GLY A 83 -19.88 -1.27 -17.88
C GLY A 83 -20.36 -2.41 -16.96
N GLN A 84 -19.62 -3.51 -16.86
CA GLN A 84 -19.93 -4.59 -15.91
C GLN A 84 -19.66 -4.11 -14.48
N MET A 85 -20.50 -4.55 -13.55
CA MET A 85 -20.38 -4.25 -12.13
C MET A 85 -19.91 -5.47 -11.35
N VAL A 86 -19.12 -5.24 -10.31
CA VAL A 86 -18.59 -6.28 -9.42
C VAL A 86 -18.91 -5.94 -7.97
N ALA A 87 -19.33 -6.95 -7.21
CA ALA A 87 -19.49 -6.90 -5.76
C ALA A 87 -18.42 -7.75 -5.08
N LEU A 88 -18.00 -7.35 -3.87
CA LEU A 88 -17.04 -8.08 -3.06
C LEU A 88 -17.66 -8.50 -1.72
N ASP A 89 -17.63 -9.81 -1.45
CA ASP A 89 -18.08 -10.39 -0.19
C ASP A 89 -16.86 -10.94 0.57
N PHE A 90 -16.48 -10.26 1.65
CA PHE A 90 -15.34 -10.67 2.47
C PHE A 90 -15.72 -11.78 3.44
N VAL A 91 -14.78 -12.70 3.67
CA VAL A 91 -14.92 -13.69 4.74
C VAL A 91 -14.49 -13.04 6.05
N ASP A 92 -15.37 -13.10 7.05
CA ASP A 92 -15.08 -12.59 8.39
C ASP A 92 -13.78 -13.20 8.96
N SER A 93 -12.98 -12.37 9.60
CA SER A 93 -11.71 -12.77 10.19
C SER A 93 -11.40 -11.94 11.43
N GLU A 94 -10.92 -12.61 12.48
CA GLU A 94 -10.40 -11.94 13.67
C GLU A 94 -8.95 -11.46 13.48
N GLN A 95 -8.33 -11.76 12.33
CA GLN A 95 -6.92 -11.46 12.06
C GLN A 95 -6.68 -10.04 11.53
N PHE A 96 -7.72 -9.36 11.06
CA PHE A 96 -7.66 -8.02 10.50
C PHE A 96 -9.03 -7.34 10.59
N GLN A 97 -9.04 -6.01 10.54
CA GLN A 97 -10.26 -5.22 10.35
C GLN A 97 -10.27 -4.62 8.95
N ILE A 98 -11.44 -4.58 8.31
CA ILE A 98 -11.66 -3.85 7.05
C ILE A 98 -12.58 -2.68 7.34
N ASN A 99 -12.09 -1.47 7.08
CA ASN A 99 -12.86 -0.23 7.26
C ASN A 99 -13.61 0.10 5.97
N GLN A 100 -14.55 -0.76 5.58
CA GLN A 100 -15.45 -0.52 4.45
C GLN A 100 -16.84 -1.07 4.71
N THR A 101 -17.82 -0.44 4.06
CA THR A 101 -19.18 -0.97 3.98
C THR A 101 -19.15 -2.25 3.14
N THR A 102 -19.47 -3.37 3.79
CA THR A 102 -19.72 -4.64 3.09
C THR A 102 -20.85 -4.45 2.07
N ASN A 103 -20.80 -5.18 0.95
CA ASN A 103 -21.78 -5.12 -0.15
C ASN A 103 -21.73 -3.85 -1.03
N THR A 104 -20.58 -3.16 -1.08
CA THR A 104 -20.39 -2.09 -2.06
C THR A 104 -20.25 -2.69 -3.47
N VAL A 105 -20.99 -2.13 -4.43
CA VAL A 105 -20.93 -2.50 -5.85
C VAL A 105 -20.04 -1.49 -6.58
N TYR A 106 -19.14 -1.98 -7.41
CA TYR A 106 -18.18 -1.19 -8.16
C TYR A 106 -18.40 -1.36 -9.67
N SER A 107 -18.42 -0.25 -10.42
CA SER A 107 -18.55 -0.28 -11.88
C SER A 107 -17.18 -0.21 -12.55
N THR A 108 -17.03 -0.93 -13.65
CA THR A 108 -15.88 -0.81 -14.54
C THR A 108 -15.95 0.44 -15.40
N ASP A 109 -14.78 0.93 -15.82
CA ASP A 109 -14.63 1.99 -16.80
C ASP A 109 -14.95 1.50 -18.24
N ASP A 110 -14.92 2.40 -19.21
CA ASP A 110 -15.15 2.09 -20.64
C ASP A 110 -14.12 1.10 -21.22
N GLN A 111 -13.03 0.83 -20.50
CA GLN A 111 -11.99 -0.12 -20.86
C GLN A 111 -12.13 -1.45 -20.09
N GLY A 112 -13.21 -1.62 -19.33
CA GLY A 112 -13.46 -2.82 -18.54
C GLY A 112 -12.59 -2.95 -17.29
N ARG A 113 -12.00 -1.85 -16.81
CA ARG A 113 -11.14 -1.85 -15.62
C ARG A 113 -11.86 -1.24 -14.43
N VAL A 114 -11.67 -1.85 -13.26
CA VAL A 114 -12.11 -1.27 -11.99
C VAL A 114 -11.00 -1.42 -10.97
N THR A 115 -10.71 -0.34 -10.26
CA THR A 115 -9.74 -0.33 -9.16
C THR A 115 -10.48 -0.07 -7.86
N ILE A 116 -10.35 -1.01 -6.93
CA ILE A 116 -10.99 -0.97 -5.62
C ILE A 116 -9.89 -0.81 -4.58
N THR A 117 -10.00 0.22 -3.75
CA THR A 117 -9.03 0.48 -2.67
C THR A 117 -9.65 0.07 -1.35
N LEU A 118 -9.07 -0.91 -0.66
CA LEU A 118 -9.51 -1.39 0.64
C LEU A 118 -8.58 -0.84 1.73
N HIS A 119 -9.17 -0.37 2.84
CA HIS A 119 -8.42 0.02 4.02
C HIS A 119 -8.51 -1.09 5.06
N LEU A 120 -7.37 -1.64 5.46
CA LEU A 120 -7.31 -2.74 6.42
C LEU A 120 -6.26 -2.50 7.51
N THR A 121 -6.53 -3.03 8.69
CA THR A 121 -5.62 -2.99 9.84
C THR A 121 -5.38 -4.43 10.32
N PRO A 122 -4.18 -4.99 10.16
CA PRO A 122 -3.84 -6.30 10.71
C PRO A 122 -3.87 -6.27 12.24
N LEU A 123 -4.47 -7.29 12.86
CA LEU A 123 -4.59 -7.42 14.32
C LEU A 123 -3.64 -8.46 14.92
N VAL A 124 -3.08 -9.34 14.09
CA VAL A 124 -2.18 -10.41 14.52
C VAL A 124 -0.94 -10.46 13.63
N ALA A 125 0.21 -10.77 14.25
CA ALA A 125 1.45 -10.98 13.53
C ALA A 125 1.49 -12.37 12.86
N GLY A 126 2.36 -12.52 11.86
CA GLY A 126 2.56 -13.77 11.14
C GLY A 126 1.88 -13.80 9.76
N LYS A 127 1.56 -15.01 9.28
CA LYS A 127 0.95 -15.19 7.96
C LYS A 127 -0.58 -15.15 8.06
N ILE A 128 -1.20 -14.14 7.46
CA ILE A 128 -2.66 -14.00 7.38
C ILE A 128 -3.11 -14.10 5.92
N TYR A 129 -4.40 -14.34 5.70
CA TYR A 129 -4.99 -14.41 4.37
C TYR A 129 -6.24 -13.54 4.30
N ILE A 130 -6.25 -12.57 3.39
CA ILE A 130 -7.44 -11.81 3.05
C ILE A 130 -8.24 -12.63 2.05
N LYS A 131 -9.41 -13.13 2.46
CA LYS A 131 -10.28 -13.97 1.64
C LYS A 131 -11.56 -13.24 1.30
N PHE A 132 -11.96 -13.30 0.03
CA PHE A 132 -13.21 -12.71 -0.44
C PHE A 132 -13.72 -13.43 -1.68
N LEU A 133 -15.01 -13.29 -1.92
CA LEU A 133 -15.70 -13.69 -3.14
C LEU A 133 -15.96 -12.43 -3.96
N ALA A 134 -15.65 -12.47 -5.26
CA ALA A 134 -16.06 -11.44 -6.19
C ALA A 134 -17.10 -12.01 -7.14
N SER A 135 -18.19 -11.27 -7.34
CA SER A 135 -19.32 -11.65 -8.18
C SER A 135 -19.67 -10.50 -9.12
N THR A 136 -19.98 -10.81 -10.37
CA THR A 136 -20.61 -9.83 -11.25
C THR A 136 -22.10 -9.74 -10.94
N THR A 137 -22.67 -8.55 -11.05
CA THR A 137 -24.09 -8.33 -10.68
C THR A 137 -25.08 -9.00 -11.64
N ASP A 138 -24.62 -9.35 -12.85
CA ASP A 138 -25.35 -10.16 -13.82
C ASP A 138 -25.35 -11.67 -13.48
N GLY A 139 -24.55 -12.09 -12.49
CA GLY A 139 -24.42 -13.48 -12.04
C GLY A 139 -23.61 -14.37 -12.98
N GLU A 140 -23.03 -13.85 -14.06
CA GLU A 140 -22.28 -14.66 -15.04
C GLU A 140 -20.92 -15.11 -14.55
N GLN A 141 -20.33 -14.35 -13.62
CA GLN A 141 -18.99 -14.58 -13.10
C GLN A 141 -18.98 -14.55 -11.58
N LEU A 142 -18.35 -15.57 -11.01
CA LEU A 142 -18.20 -15.73 -9.58
C LEU A 142 -16.83 -16.34 -9.29
N ARG A 143 -16.05 -15.73 -8.40
CA ARG A 143 -14.71 -16.22 -8.09
C ARG A 143 -14.24 -15.89 -6.69
N SER A 144 -13.64 -16.88 -6.03
CA SER A 144 -12.98 -16.71 -4.74
C SER A 144 -11.52 -16.30 -4.91
N PHE A 145 -11.07 -15.38 -4.06
CA PHE A 145 -9.69 -14.89 -3.98
C PHE A 145 -9.12 -15.07 -2.58
N SER A 146 -7.80 -15.21 -2.51
CA SER A 146 -7.04 -15.32 -1.27
C SER A 146 -5.70 -14.63 -1.44
N ILE A 147 -5.48 -13.54 -0.70
CA ILE A 147 -4.26 -12.73 -0.76
C ILE A 147 -3.46 -12.96 0.53
N PRO A 148 -2.27 -13.60 0.46
CA PRO A 148 -1.44 -13.84 1.64
C PRO A 148 -0.66 -12.57 2.03
N LEU A 149 -0.73 -12.20 3.30
CA LEU A 149 0.08 -11.13 3.88
C LEU A 149 1.01 -11.69 4.97
N ARG A 150 2.22 -11.14 5.07
CA ARG A 150 3.17 -11.42 6.16
C ARG A 150 3.26 -10.19 7.04
N VAL A 151 2.66 -10.28 8.20
CA VAL A 151 2.52 -9.18 9.15
C VAL A 151 3.63 -9.27 10.18
N LYS A 152 4.35 -8.16 10.37
CA LYS A 152 5.35 -8.01 11.43
C LYS A 152 4.65 -7.69 12.76
N ASP A 153 5.20 -8.17 13.86
CA ASP A 153 4.84 -7.70 15.19
C ASP A 153 5.38 -6.29 15.47
N ASN A 154 5.09 -5.78 16.68
CA ASN A 154 5.51 -4.44 17.12
C ASN A 154 7.03 -4.30 17.27
N GLU A 155 7.78 -5.40 17.25
CA GLU A 155 9.25 -5.43 17.27
C GLU A 155 9.83 -5.56 15.86
N GLY A 156 8.98 -5.59 14.83
CA GLY A 156 9.38 -5.73 13.43
C GLY A 156 9.71 -7.17 13.02
N LEU A 157 9.45 -8.15 13.90
CA LEU A 157 9.72 -9.56 13.66
C LEU A 157 8.48 -10.22 13.05
N VAL A 158 8.70 -11.16 12.13
CA VAL A 158 7.62 -12.04 11.69
C VAL A 158 7.71 -13.30 12.55
N PRO A 159 6.70 -13.63 13.38
CA PRO A 159 6.77 -14.82 14.21
C PRO A 159 6.97 -16.05 13.34
N VAL A 160 8.04 -16.79 13.62
CA VAL A 160 8.27 -18.10 13.04
C VAL A 160 7.19 -19.01 13.62
N THR A 161 6.14 -19.29 12.85
CA THR A 161 5.25 -20.41 13.18
C THR A 161 6.08 -21.67 13.02
N GLU A 162 6.65 -22.14 14.12
CA GLU A 162 7.33 -23.42 14.19
C GLU A 162 6.30 -24.49 13.85
N TYR A 163 6.32 -24.95 12.59
CA TYR A 163 5.51 -26.08 12.17
C TYR A 163 6.08 -27.29 12.91
N SER A 164 5.47 -27.67 14.03
CA SER A 164 5.72 -28.95 14.66
C SER A 164 4.88 -29.99 13.92
N PRO A 165 5.43 -30.77 12.97
CA PRO A 165 4.66 -31.83 12.33
C PRO A 165 4.17 -32.78 13.42
N LYS A 166 2.85 -32.91 13.58
CA LYS A 166 2.29 -33.96 14.45
C LYS A 166 2.90 -35.30 14.02
N PRO A 167 3.51 -36.08 14.92
CA PRO A 167 4.04 -37.38 14.58
C PRO A 167 2.90 -38.21 13.99
N ARG A 168 3.11 -38.77 12.80
CA ARG A 168 2.15 -39.71 12.19
C ARG A 168 2.05 -40.91 13.11
N VAL A 169 0.91 -41.08 13.77
CA VAL A 169 0.57 -42.32 14.46
C VAL A 169 0.33 -43.36 13.37
N ASN A 170 1.31 -44.24 13.15
CA ASN A 170 1.11 -45.42 12.33
C ASN A 170 0.13 -46.35 13.07
N LEU A 171 -1.13 -46.34 12.66
CA LEU A 171 -2.11 -47.32 13.11
C LEU A 171 -1.69 -48.70 12.59
N PRO A 172 -1.62 -49.74 13.43
CA PRO A 172 -1.36 -51.09 12.96
C PRO A 172 -2.52 -51.55 12.07
N VAL A 173 -2.19 -51.94 10.85
CA VAL A 173 -3.14 -52.59 9.93
C VAL A 173 -3.50 -53.93 10.54
N LYS A 174 -4.72 -54.04 11.07
CA LYS A 174 -5.26 -55.30 11.57
C LYS A 174 -5.52 -56.22 10.37
N GLY A 175 -4.62 -57.18 10.15
CA GLY A 175 -4.81 -58.23 9.16
C GLY A 175 -6.07 -59.03 9.48
N THR A 176 -6.94 -59.17 8.49
CA THR A 176 -8.03 -60.14 8.50
C THR A 176 -7.47 -61.48 8.09
N TYR A 177 -7.54 -62.46 8.99
CA TYR A 177 -7.46 -63.89 8.65
C TYR A 177 -8.84 -64.37 8.17
#